data_AF-A0A432MRV2-F1
#
_entry.id   AF-A0A432MRV2-F1
#
_cell.length_a   1.000
_cell.length_b   1.000
_cell.length_c   1.000
_cell.angle_alpha   90.00
_cell.angle_beta   90.00
_cell.angle_gamma   90.00
#
_symmetry.space_group_name_H-M   'P 1'
#
loop_
_entity.id
_entity.type
_entity.pdbx_description
1 polymer ?
#
loop_
_entity_poly.entity_id
_entity_poly.type
_entity_poly.pdbx_seq_one_letter_code
_entity_poly.pdbx_strand_id
1 'polypeptide(L)'
;MQRHMDHFRDAKLLLDNQPILEGFEGYIGSREKSGRRKEWHGYFLAEATVHLDPEQKYTLVLGDGTTAMIRGSDIAACEADGGTRHAVEFYVVGDLRGTGRRHHGLEHEARRPLS
;
A
#
# COMPACT_ATOMS: atom_id res chain seq x y z
N MET A 1 -19.11 -16.42 2.03
CA MET A 1 -18.19 -16.26 0.89
C MET A 1 -16.85 -15.86 1.44
N GLN A 2 -15.85 -16.74 1.38
CA GLN A 2 -14.50 -16.46 1.87
C GLN A 2 -13.89 -15.41 0.95
N ARG A 3 -13.64 -14.19 1.46
CA ARG A 3 -13.00 -13.15 0.66
C ARG A 3 -11.57 -13.60 0.39
N HIS A 4 -11.22 -13.77 -0.88
CA HIS A 4 -9.84 -14.06 -1.28
C HIS A 4 -8.99 -12.85 -0.92
N MET A 5 -7.94 -13.06 -0.12
CA MET A 5 -6.95 -12.04 0.20
C MET A 5 -5.62 -12.50 -0.39
N ASP A 6 -4.99 -11.61 -1.14
CA ASP A 6 -3.68 -11.81 -1.72
C ASP A 6 -2.61 -11.53 -0.66
N HIS A 7 -1.60 -12.40 -0.59
CA HIS A 7 -0.44 -12.16 0.26
C HIS A 7 0.51 -11.18 -0.45
N PHE A 8 0.86 -10.08 0.23
CA PHE A 8 1.86 -9.13 -0.26
C PHE A 8 3.13 -9.20 0.58
N ARG A 9 4.27 -8.86 -0.04
CA ARG A 9 5.59 -8.83 0.58
C ARG A 9 6.30 -7.55 0.21
N ASP A 10 7.39 -7.25 0.93
CA ASP A 10 8.27 -6.10 0.67
C ASP A 10 7.54 -4.76 0.65
N ALA A 11 6.47 -4.64 1.45
CA ALA A 11 5.68 -3.42 1.52
C ALA A 11 6.38 -2.35 2.36
N LYS A 12 5.98 -1.10 2.12
CA LYS A 12 6.43 0.09 2.85
C LYS A 12 5.24 0.92 3.28
N LEU A 13 5.33 1.49 4.48
CA LEU A 13 4.39 2.46 5.00
C LEU A 13 5.15 3.77 5.16
N LEU A 14 4.65 4.82 4.50
CA LEU A 14 5.30 6.12 4.48
C LEU A 14 4.42 7.14 5.18
N LEU A 15 5.05 8.01 5.95
CA LEU A 15 4.47 9.25 6.47
C LEU A 15 5.22 10.43 5.83
N ASP A 16 4.50 11.36 5.19
CA ASP A 16 5.11 12.49 4.49
C ASP A 16 6.27 12.11 3.54
N ASN A 17 6.08 11.01 2.79
CA ASN A 17 7.07 10.39 1.90
C ASN A 17 8.33 9.81 2.58
N GLN A 18 8.37 9.75 3.91
CA GLN A 18 9.43 9.07 4.66
C GLN A 18 8.96 7.69 5.11
N PRO A 19 9.74 6.62 4.87
CA PRO A 19 9.38 5.28 5.34
C PRO A 19 9.42 5.22 6.86
N ILE A 20 8.32 4.76 7.47
CA ILE A 20 8.21 4.49 8.91
C ILE A 20 8.15 2.99 9.21
N LEU A 21 7.80 2.17 8.21
CA LEU A 21 7.86 0.72 8.24
C LEU A 21 8.24 0.20 6.85
N GLU A 22 9.18 -0.74 6.78
CA GLU A 22 9.68 -1.29 5.52
C GLU A 22 9.86 -2.81 5.59
N GLY A 23 9.74 -3.46 4.43
CA GLY A 23 10.00 -4.89 4.31
C GLY A 23 8.97 -5.77 5.00
N PHE A 24 7.78 -5.25 5.29
CA PHE A 24 6.72 -6.01 5.94
C PHE A 24 5.85 -6.75 4.94
N GLU A 25 5.19 -7.79 5.45
CA GLU A 25 4.25 -8.63 4.72
C GLU A 25 2.87 -8.59 5.37
N GLY A 26 1.87 -9.01 4.61
CA GLY A 26 0.49 -8.98 5.05
C GLY A 26 -0.45 -9.50 3.99
N TYR A 27 -1.74 -9.35 4.25
CA TYR A 27 -2.79 -9.82 3.36
C TYR A 27 -3.65 -8.65 2.94
N ILE A 28 -4.03 -8.62 1.67
CA ILE A 28 -4.85 -7.56 1.10
C ILE A 28 -5.88 -8.13 0.15
N GLY A 29 -7.13 -7.75 0.33
CA GLY A 29 -8.21 -8.04 -0.59
C GLY A 29 -8.72 -6.74 -1.20
N SER A 30 -9.12 -6.80 -2.47
CA SER A 30 -9.82 -5.68 -3.10
C SER A 30 -11.23 -6.08 -3.51
N ARG A 31 -12.16 -5.14 -3.40
CA ARG A 31 -13.53 -5.26 -3.90
C ARG A 31 -13.85 -4.06 -4.76
N GLU A 32 -14.34 -4.30 -5.97
CA GLU A 32 -14.88 -3.23 -6.79
C GLU A 32 -16.21 -2.73 -6.19
N LYS A 33 -16.28 -1.44 -5.87
CA LYS A 33 -17.51 -0.78 -5.39
C LYS A 33 -18.27 -0.12 -6.55
N SER A 34 -17.53 0.43 -7.51
CA SER A 34 -18.04 0.99 -8.76
C SER A 34 -16.92 0.95 -9.81
N GLY A 35 -17.24 1.15 -11.09
CA GLY A 35 -16.28 1.02 -12.20
C GLY A 35 -15.03 1.93 -12.14
N ARG A 36 -14.88 2.79 -11.12
CA ARG A 36 -13.66 3.55 -10.83
C ARG A 36 -13.15 3.39 -9.40
N ARG A 37 -13.98 2.91 -8.47
CA ARG A 37 -13.70 2.92 -7.04
C ARG A 37 -13.50 1.51 -6.53
N LYS A 38 -12.32 1.24 -5.96
CA LYS A 38 -12.00 -0.01 -5.28
C LYS A 38 -11.90 0.23 -3.78
N GLU A 39 -12.40 -0.73 -3.03
CA GLU A 39 -12.24 -0.82 -1.59
C GLU A 39 -11.21 -1.91 -1.33
N TRP A 40 -10.17 -1.54 -0.60
CA TRP A 40 -9.10 -2.44 -0.21
C TRP A 40 -9.22 -2.64 1.28
N HIS A 41 -9.04 -3.87 1.71
CA HIS A 41 -9.06 -4.25 3.11
C HIS A 41 -7.92 -5.21 3.32
N GLY A 42 -7.16 -5.02 4.39
CA GLY A 42 -6.00 -5.83 4.61
C GLY A 42 -5.52 -5.73 6.04
N TYR A 43 -4.51 -6.53 6.34
CA TYR A 43 -3.79 -6.42 7.58
C TYR A 43 -2.32 -6.76 7.37
N PHE A 44 -1.48 -6.23 8.24
CA PHE A 44 -0.07 -6.59 8.36
C PHE A 44 0.34 -6.68 9.83
N LEU A 45 1.49 -7.29 10.11
CA LEU A 45 2.04 -7.30 11.46
C LEU A 45 3.00 -6.13 11.62
N ALA A 46 2.83 -5.37 12.70
CA ALA A 46 3.75 -4.31 13.11
C ALA A 46 4.26 -4.59 14.52
N GLU A 47 5.47 -4.13 14.83
CA GLU A 47 5.98 -4.16 16.20
C GLU A 47 5.12 -3.25 17.09
N ALA A 48 4.94 -3.61 18.36
CA ALA A 48 4.15 -2.85 19.34
C ALA A 48 4.64 -1.41 19.55
N THR A 49 5.90 -1.13 19.20
CA THR A 49 6.48 0.22 19.24
C THR A 49 6.07 1.11 18.06
N VAL A 50 5.49 0.53 17.00
CA VAL A 50 5.01 1.30 15.85
C VAL A 50 3.73 2.01 16.26
N HIS A 51 3.81 3.33 16.40
CA HIS A 51 2.67 4.18 16.70
C HIS A 51 2.13 4.80 15.42
N LEU A 52 0.86 4.53 15.11
CA LEU A 52 0.14 5.11 13.98
C LEU A 52 -0.87 6.11 14.52
N ASP A 53 -0.73 7.36 14.10
CA ASP A 53 -1.53 8.49 14.53
C ASP A 53 -2.85 8.53 13.74
N PRO A 54 -4.01 8.54 14.42
CA PRO A 54 -5.32 8.54 13.77
C PRO A 54 -5.59 9.79 12.91
N GLU A 55 -4.91 10.91 13.18
CA GLU A 55 -5.09 12.17 12.44
C GLU A 55 -4.24 12.22 11.16
N GLN A 56 -3.27 11.32 11.03
CA GLN A 56 -2.30 11.34 9.94
C GLN A 56 -2.74 10.51 8.72
N LYS A 57 -2.08 10.78 7.59
CA LYS A 57 -2.26 10.04 6.34
C LYS A 57 -0.97 9.32 6.02
N TYR A 58 -1.12 8.02 5.76
CA TYR A 58 -0.02 7.15 5.41
C TYR A 58 -0.13 6.74 3.95
N THR A 59 1.01 6.51 3.31
CA THR A 59 1.06 5.90 1.98
C THR A 59 1.55 4.47 2.14
N LEU A 60 0.70 3.50 1.81
CA LEU A 60 1.09 2.11 1.64
C LEU A 60 1.64 1.93 0.22
N VAL A 61 2.84 1.40 0.12
CA VAL A 61 3.49 1.01 -1.13
C VAL A 61 3.70 -0.50 -1.08
N LEU A 62 3.04 -1.23 -1.98
CA LEU A 62 3.21 -2.67 -2.12
C LEU A 62 4.49 -2.98 -2.90
N GLY A 63 5.01 -4.20 -2.77
CA GLY A 63 6.24 -4.64 -3.46
C GLY A 63 6.16 -4.57 -4.99
N ASP A 64 4.96 -4.59 -5.57
CA ASP A 64 4.72 -4.40 -7.02
C ASP A 64 4.71 -2.92 -7.45
N GLY A 65 4.89 -1.99 -6.51
CA GLY A 65 4.85 -0.55 -6.72
C GLY A 65 3.45 0.06 -6.68
N THR A 66 2.41 -0.74 -6.45
CA THR A 66 1.05 -0.23 -6.24
C THR A 66 1.00 0.60 -4.96
N THR A 67 0.34 1.76 -5.02
CA THR A 67 0.25 2.69 -3.89
C THR A 67 -1.19 2.93 -3.47
N ALA A 68 -1.38 3.11 -2.17
CA ALA A 68 -2.67 3.39 -1.56
C ALA A 68 -2.50 4.39 -0.40
N MET A 69 -3.44 5.32 -0.26
CA MET A 69 -3.46 6.24 0.89
C MET A 69 -4.33 5.65 2.00
N ILE A 70 -3.76 5.44 3.18
CA ILE A 70 -4.43 4.97 4.39
C ILE A 70 -4.61 6.17 5.32
N ARG A 71 -5.82 6.41 5.84
CA ARG A 71 -5.98 7.36 6.96
C ARG A 71 -5.71 6.62 8.25
N GLY A 72 -5.03 7.24 9.20
CA GLY A 72 -4.81 6.64 10.52
C GLY A 72 -6.12 6.22 11.19
N SER A 73 -7.19 7.01 11.00
CA SER A 73 -8.54 6.67 11.48
C SER A 73 -9.12 5.37 10.92
N ASP A 74 -8.63 4.89 9.78
CA ASP A 74 -9.06 3.64 9.14
C ASP A 74 -8.23 2.43 9.62
N ILE A 75 -7.27 2.67 10.53
CA ILE A 75 -6.37 1.66 11.06
C ILE A 75 -6.89 1.16 12.41
N ALA A 76 -7.07 -0.15 12.54
CA ALA A 76 -7.40 -0.82 13.80
C ALA A 76 -6.24 -1.74 14.20
N ALA A 77 -5.74 -1.56 15.42
CA ALA A 77 -4.76 -2.47 16.00
C ALA A 77 -5.47 -3.53 16.83
N CYS A 78 -5.17 -4.81 16.58
CA CYS A 78 -5.58 -5.91 17.42
C CYS A 78 -4.34 -6.52 18.08
N GLU A 79 -4.34 -6.53 19.41
CA GLU A 79 -3.28 -7.18 20.17
C GLU A 79 -3.25 -8.67 19.87
N ALA A 80 -2.08 -9.19 19.48
CA ALA A 80 -1.83 -10.62 19.52
C ALA A 80 -1.36 -10.96 20.94
N ASP A 81 -2.12 -11.82 21.63
CA ASP A 81 -1.93 -12.21 23.04
C ASP A 81 -0.45 -12.32 23.46
N GLY A 82 0.08 -11.26 24.09
CA GLY A 82 1.41 -11.23 24.71
C GLY A 82 2.62 -11.06 23.79
N GLY A 83 2.43 -10.72 22.50
CA GLY A 83 3.51 -10.62 21.52
C GLY A 83 4.12 -9.22 21.35
N THR A 84 5.40 -9.17 20.93
CA THR A 84 6.06 -7.92 20.50
C THR A 84 5.44 -7.31 19.24
N ARG A 85 4.51 -8.03 18.59
CA ARG A 85 3.83 -7.63 17.35
C ARG A 85 2.33 -7.66 17.53
N HIS A 86 1.64 -6.78 16.81
CA HIS A 86 0.19 -6.73 16.71
C HIS A 86 -0.24 -6.70 15.25
N ALA A 87 -1.49 -7.12 14.99
CA ALA A 87 -2.09 -7.02 13.68
C ALA A 87 -2.62 -5.59 13.49
N VAL A 88 -2.24 -4.97 12.39
CA VAL A 88 -2.71 -3.67 11.94
C VAL A 88 -3.65 -3.90 10.79
N GLU A 89 -4.95 -3.84 11.06
CA GLU A 89 -5.99 -3.88 10.04
C GLU A 89 -6.18 -2.50 9.44
N PHE A 90 -6.39 -2.43 8.12
CA PHE A 90 -6.65 -1.17 7.44
C PHE A 90 -7.76 -1.33 6.40
N TYR A 91 -8.47 -0.23 6.20
CA TYR A 91 -9.48 -0.12 5.16
C TYR A 91 -9.20 1.10 4.28
N VAL A 92 -8.93 0.88 3.00
CA VAL A 92 -8.68 1.96 2.04
C VAL A 92 -9.82 2.03 1.04
N VAL A 93 -10.35 3.24 0.89
CA VAL A 93 -11.26 3.53 -0.21
C VAL A 93 -10.57 4.49 -1.16
N GLY A 94 -10.21 4.01 -2.34
CA GLY A 94 -9.40 4.80 -3.27
C GLY A 94 -9.61 4.48 -4.74
N ASP A 95 -9.23 5.46 -5.57
CA ASP A 95 -8.95 5.22 -6.98
C ASP A 95 -7.61 4.50 -7.08
N LEU A 96 -7.53 3.52 -7.97
CA LEU A 96 -6.28 2.81 -8.27
C LEU A 96 -5.36 3.78 -9.03
N ARG A 97 -4.69 4.70 -8.32
CA ARG A 97 -3.60 5.47 -8.89
C ARG A 97 -2.34 4.63 -8.82
N GLY A 98 -2.33 3.56 -9.62
CA GLY A 98 -1.06 2.99 -10.03
C GLY A 98 -0.35 4.04 -10.88
N THR A 99 0.62 4.76 -10.30
CA THR A 99 1.73 5.26 -11.11
C THR A 99 2.54 4.04 -11.54
N GLY A 100 1.94 3.23 -12.42
CA GLY A 100 2.68 2.27 -13.21
C GLY A 100 3.77 3.07 -13.89
N ARG A 101 5.01 2.82 -13.48
CA ARG A 101 6.19 3.22 -14.24
C ARG A 101 6.01 2.68 -15.66
N ARG A 102 5.51 3.51 -16.58
CA ARG A 102 5.96 3.48 -17.96
C ARG A 102 7.24 4.32 -18.03
N HIS A 103 8.28 3.84 -17.35
CA HIS A 103 9.65 4.09 -17.79
C HIS A 103 10.02 2.89 -18.65
N HIS A 104 9.56 2.87 -19.90
CA HIS A 104 10.29 2.19 -20.95
C HIS A 104 10.82 3.30 -21.84
N GLY A 105 12.08 3.66 -21.60
CA GLY A 105 12.85 4.38 -22.59
C GLY A 105 12.89 3.55 -23.86
N LEU A 106 12.52 4.19 -24.96
CA LEU A 106 13.20 4.08 -26.24
C LEU A 106 13.16 5.50 -26.81
N GLU A 107 14.19 6.27 -26.48
CA GLU A 107 14.71 7.29 -27.38
C GLU A 107 14.98 6.59 -28.71
N HIS A 108 14.03 6.67 -29.64
CA HIS A 108 14.33 6.36 -31.02
C HIS A 108 15.15 7.52 -31.56
N GLU A 109 16.46 7.33 -31.47
CA GLU A 109 17.44 7.91 -32.36
C GLU A 109 16.93 7.76 -33.81
N ALA A 110 16.30 8.80 -34.34
CA ALA A 110 16.10 8.99 -35.75
C ALA A 110 16.91 10.21 -36.17
N ARG A 111 18.23 10.01 -36.21
CA ARG A 111 19.10 10.72 -37.15
C ARG A 111 18.46 10.63 -38.53
N ARG A 112 18.24 11.78 -39.19
CA ARG A 112 18.54 11.91 -40.62
C ARG A 112 18.79 13.38 -41.00
N PRO A 113 19.67 13.59 -41.99
CA PRO A 113 20.52 14.77 -42.08
C PRO A 113 19.88 15.93 -42.84
N LEU A 114 20.53 17.08 -42.71
CA LEU A 114 20.42 18.24 -43.57
C LEU A 114 20.58 17.85 -45.04
N SER A 115 19.64 18.31 -45.86
CA SER A 115 19.82 18.64 -47.28
C SER A 115 18.80 19.68 -47.67
#